data_AF-A0A7S1THD4-F1
#
_entry.id   AF-A0A7S1THD4-F1
#
_cell.length_a   1.000
_cell.length_b   1.000
_cell.length_c   1.000
_cell.angle_alpha   90.00
_cell.angle_beta   90.00
_cell.angle_gamma   90.00
#
_symmetry.space_group_name_H-M   'P 1'
#
loop_
_entity.id
_entity.type
_entity.pdbx_description
1 polymer ?
#
loop_
_entity_poly.entity_id
_entity_poly.type
_entity_poly.pdbx_seq_one_letter_code
_entity_poly.pdbx_strand_id
1 'polypeptide(L)'
;MSGEENHWVRKVLEHPTGDLNQVVTELNHFLGDRTSVGDRVGSDSDRELAMSLHAYILNLSTEDEEKRFSCADVCRWFDLVQHTQGWPKETIPLSLDVQSERVIAKLAEAEGRGNNPPGIAKSSLSPEEEAAERERKAAAKRAEKEAKKAAKKEKAAASPTATAREETKPGADEQDGESATRLDIRVANIISADRHPDAESLYVEQIDVGDESPRTVCSGLVKYIPDPASLVGPCMVICNLKPANMRGIRSEAMVLCATSEDGSTVELVKPPAGAKVGSRVTYPGHTGTPDDILNPKKKIFEMVLCA
;
A
#
# COMPACT_ATOMS: atom_id res chain seq x y z
N MET A 1 23.97 1.84 42.34
CA MET A 1 23.35 1.90 43.67
C MET A 1 21.90 2.31 43.44
N SER A 2 20.97 1.50 43.96
CA SER A 2 19.54 1.80 44.21
C SER A 2 18.77 2.44 43.05
N GLY A 3 17.90 1.72 42.36
CA GLY A 3 16.68 1.25 43.02
C GLY A 3 15.69 2.40 43.29
N GLU A 4 15.79 3.53 42.59
CA GLU A 4 14.60 4.36 42.38
C GLU A 4 13.71 3.62 41.39
N GLU A 5 12.89 2.74 41.95
CA GLU A 5 11.68 2.23 41.31
C GLU A 5 11.01 3.41 40.59
N ASN A 6 10.96 3.33 39.26
CA ASN A 6 10.43 4.40 38.42
C ASN A 6 9.08 4.83 39.01
N HIS A 7 8.94 6.09 39.39
CA HIS A 7 7.72 6.60 40.06
C HIS A 7 6.44 6.15 39.35
N TRP A 8 6.49 6.05 38.01
CA TRP A 8 5.40 5.54 37.19
C TRP A 8 5.11 4.05 37.38
N VAL A 9 6.14 3.21 37.49
CA VAL A 9 5.98 1.77 37.78
C VAL A 9 5.32 1.60 39.13
N ARG A 10 5.80 2.31 40.16
CA ARG A 10 5.18 2.31 41.49
C ARG A 10 3.71 2.70 41.43
N LYS A 11 3.40 3.75 40.69
CA LYS A 11 2.03 4.26 40.52
C LYS A 11 1.11 3.25 39.83
N VAL A 12 1.61 2.50 38.85
CA VAL A 12 0.84 1.42 38.20
C VAL A 12 0.63 0.25 39.17
N LEU A 13 1.66 -0.13 39.92
CA LEU A 13 1.60 -1.25 40.88
C LEU A 13 0.75 -0.95 42.13
N GLU A 14 0.62 0.32 42.52
CA GLU A 14 -0.26 0.77 43.61
C GLU A 14 -1.76 0.71 43.24
N HIS A 15 -2.09 0.47 41.97
CA HIS A 15 -3.45 0.30 41.47
C HIS A 15 -3.72 -1.11 40.88
N PRO A 16 -3.56 -2.20 41.64
CA PRO A 16 -3.70 -3.57 41.12
C PRO A 16 -5.16 -4.00 40.81
N THR A 17 -6.15 -3.28 41.38
CA THR A 17 -7.60 -3.51 41.17
C THR A 17 -8.35 -2.23 40.77
N GLY A 18 -7.62 -1.13 40.53
CA GLY A 18 -8.18 0.18 40.20
C GLY A 18 -8.19 0.45 38.71
N ASP A 19 -9.01 1.44 38.31
CA ASP A 19 -9.04 1.93 36.95
C ASP A 19 -7.72 2.66 36.61
N LEU A 20 -6.86 2.01 35.82
CA LEU A 20 -5.58 2.58 35.36
C LEU A 20 -5.74 3.79 34.44
N ASN A 21 -6.97 4.14 34.03
CA ASN A 21 -7.26 5.28 33.16
C ASN A 21 -6.65 6.59 33.68
N GLN A 22 -6.70 6.85 35.00
CA GLN A 22 -6.15 8.08 35.55
C GLN A 22 -4.62 8.13 35.44
N VAL A 23 -3.94 7.02 35.80
CA VAL A 23 -2.49 6.90 35.71
C VAL A 23 -2.02 7.02 34.26
N VAL A 24 -2.74 6.39 33.33
CA VAL A 24 -2.46 6.43 31.89
C VAL A 24 -2.68 7.83 31.32
N THR A 25 -3.70 8.55 31.78
CA THR A 25 -3.95 9.94 31.36
C THR A 25 -2.80 10.85 31.79
N GLU A 26 -2.34 10.72 33.03
CA GLU A 26 -1.21 11.50 33.54
C GLU A 26 0.10 11.14 32.84
N LEU A 27 0.32 9.84 32.59
CA LEU A 27 1.47 9.35 31.83
C LEU A 27 1.42 9.85 30.38
N ASN A 28 0.24 9.93 29.76
CA ASN A 28 0.06 10.46 28.42
C ASN A 28 0.52 11.91 28.32
N HIS A 29 0.08 12.75 29.26
CA HIS A 29 0.53 14.14 29.30
C HIS A 29 2.05 14.24 29.53
N PHE A 30 2.61 13.38 30.39
CA PHE A 30 4.06 13.36 30.63
C PHE A 30 4.87 12.96 29.38
N LEU A 31 4.36 12.02 28.59
CA LEU A 31 4.97 11.54 27.34
C LEU A 31 4.66 12.43 26.12
N GLY A 32 3.78 13.43 26.24
CA GLY A 32 3.53 14.40 25.17
C GLY A 32 4.80 15.19 24.79
N ASP A 33 5.62 15.54 25.77
CA ASP A 33 6.88 16.29 25.57
C ASP A 33 8.13 15.39 25.62
N ARG A 34 7.96 14.06 25.76
CA ARG A 34 9.07 13.13 26.02
C ARG A 34 8.99 11.86 25.18
N THR A 35 10.15 11.36 24.78
CA THR A 35 10.25 10.12 24.00
C THR A 35 10.42 8.87 24.88
N SER A 36 10.86 9.04 26.13
CA SER A 36 11.08 7.97 27.11
C SER A 36 10.73 8.44 28.52
N VAL A 37 10.47 7.48 29.41
CA VAL A 37 10.28 7.73 30.84
C VAL A 37 11.61 7.76 31.58
N GLY A 38 12.59 6.96 31.15
CA GLY A 38 13.97 7.02 31.64
C GLY A 38 14.88 7.93 30.80
N ASP A 39 16.18 7.86 31.10
CA ASP A 39 17.23 8.70 30.46
C ASP A 39 17.40 8.46 28.96
N ARG A 40 17.01 7.27 28.47
CA ARG A 40 17.09 6.88 27.07
C ARG A 40 15.95 5.95 26.71
N VAL A 41 15.57 5.94 25.43
CA VAL A 41 14.58 5.00 24.89
C VAL A 41 15.03 3.56 25.10
N GLY A 42 14.13 2.73 25.65
CA GLY A 42 14.41 1.33 25.97
C GLY A 42 15.32 1.18 27.19
N SER A 43 15.33 2.18 28.07
CA SER A 43 15.90 2.02 29.42
C SER A 43 15.17 0.92 30.19
N ASP A 44 15.81 0.39 31.24
CA ASP A 44 15.17 -0.64 32.07
C ASP A 44 13.87 -0.10 32.71
N SER A 45 13.83 1.20 33.02
CA SER A 45 12.65 1.91 33.50
C SER A 45 11.51 1.99 32.47
N ASP A 46 11.81 2.12 31.17
CA ASP A 46 10.80 2.07 30.11
C ASP A 46 10.23 0.66 29.96
N ARG A 47 11.11 -0.35 30.00
CA ARG A 47 10.72 -1.76 29.85
C ARG A 47 9.84 -2.21 31.01
N GLU A 48 10.23 -1.90 32.24
CA GLU A 48 9.49 -2.28 33.43
C GLU A 48 8.08 -1.66 33.44
N LEU A 49 7.97 -0.38 33.07
CA LEU A 49 6.67 0.29 32.95
C LEU A 49 5.83 -0.27 31.81
N ALA A 50 6.43 -0.52 30.64
CA ALA A 50 5.72 -1.09 29.50
C ALA A 50 5.22 -2.51 29.84
N MET A 51 6.05 -3.36 30.46
CA MET A 51 5.61 -4.68 30.93
C MET A 51 4.44 -4.58 31.94
N SER A 52 4.47 -3.59 32.83
CA SER A 52 3.39 -3.37 33.81
C SER A 52 2.08 -2.92 33.15
N LEU A 53 2.15 -2.18 32.05
CA LEU A 53 1.00 -1.69 31.28
C LEU A 53 0.55 -2.65 30.17
N HIS A 54 1.27 -3.75 29.93
CA HIS A 54 1.03 -4.68 28.82
C HIS A 54 -0.41 -5.19 28.76
N ALA A 55 -0.97 -5.63 29.90
CA ALA A 55 -2.35 -6.14 29.95
C ALA A 55 -3.39 -5.04 29.67
N TYR A 56 -3.16 -3.82 30.16
CA TYR A 56 -4.05 -2.69 29.91
C TYR A 56 -4.03 -2.29 28.43
N ILE A 57 -2.84 -2.23 27.83
CA ILE A 57 -2.65 -1.87 26.43
C ILE A 57 -3.16 -2.95 25.47
N LEU A 58 -3.05 -4.23 25.85
CA LEU A 58 -3.67 -5.33 25.12
C LEU A 58 -5.19 -5.19 25.05
N ASN A 59 -5.84 -4.91 26.18
CA ASN A 59 -7.29 -4.69 26.25
C ASN A 59 -7.74 -3.45 25.47
N LEU A 60 -6.93 -2.38 25.49
CA LEU A 60 -7.17 -1.20 24.65
C LEU A 60 -7.10 -1.53 23.16
N SER A 61 -6.16 -2.40 22.76
CA SER A 61 -6.03 -2.81 21.37
C SER A 61 -7.23 -3.59 20.85
N THR A 62 -7.92 -4.34 21.72
CA THR A 62 -8.99 -5.26 21.33
C THR A 62 -10.39 -4.66 21.40
N GLU A 63 -10.65 -3.69 22.29
CA GLU A 63 -12.03 -3.27 22.59
C GLU A 63 -12.33 -1.76 22.45
N ASP A 64 -11.34 -0.85 22.40
CA ASP A 64 -11.60 0.58 22.60
C ASP A 64 -10.70 1.54 21.79
N GLU A 65 -11.05 1.77 20.51
CA GLU A 65 -10.37 2.74 19.64
C GLU A 65 -10.42 4.18 20.19
N GLU A 66 -11.51 4.58 20.84
CA GLU A 66 -11.64 5.96 21.35
C GLU A 66 -10.67 6.23 22.49
N LYS A 67 -10.47 5.25 23.37
CA LYS A 67 -9.45 5.35 24.42
C LYS A 67 -8.04 5.38 23.85
N ARG A 68 -7.73 4.62 22.79
CA ARG A 68 -6.42 4.68 22.12
C ARG A 68 -6.07 6.08 21.64
N PHE A 69 -7.04 6.83 21.12
CA PHE A 69 -6.84 8.24 20.74
C PHE A 69 -6.62 9.14 21.96
N SER A 70 -7.30 8.88 23.07
CA SER A 70 -7.10 9.66 24.30
C SER A 70 -5.74 9.43 24.97
N CYS A 71 -5.10 8.29 24.71
CA CYS A 71 -3.77 7.94 25.21
C CYS A 71 -2.73 7.74 24.10
N ALA A 72 -2.80 8.55 23.03
CA ALA A 72 -1.97 8.42 21.84
C ALA A 72 -0.46 8.46 22.13
N ASP A 73 0.00 9.29 23.08
CA ASP A 73 1.41 9.39 23.43
C ASP A 73 1.91 8.15 24.19
N VAL A 74 1.05 7.56 25.03
CA VAL A 74 1.33 6.27 25.69
C VAL A 74 1.38 5.15 24.67
N CYS A 75 0.44 5.09 23.73
CA CYS A 75 0.43 4.10 22.66
C CYS A 75 1.68 4.22 21.77
N ARG A 76 2.06 5.44 21.36
CA ARG A 76 3.28 5.71 20.59
C ARG A 76 4.53 5.28 21.36
N TRP A 77 4.62 5.63 22.63
CA TRP A 77 5.77 5.27 23.47
C TRP A 77 5.86 3.76 23.68
N PHE A 78 4.75 3.08 23.96
CA PHE A 78 4.74 1.63 24.13
C PHE A 78 5.15 0.92 22.83
N ASP A 79 4.63 1.36 21.69
CA ASP A 79 5.00 0.85 20.37
C ASP A 79 6.52 0.99 20.12
N LEU A 80 7.07 2.16 20.45
CA LEU A 80 8.50 2.39 20.39
C LEU A 80 9.29 1.43 21.31
N VAL A 81 8.82 1.21 22.54
CA VAL A 81 9.50 0.34 23.53
C VAL A 81 9.48 -1.13 23.11
N GLN A 82 8.36 -1.65 22.59
CA GLN A 82 8.26 -3.05 22.15
C GLN A 82 9.15 -3.37 20.94
N HIS A 83 9.55 -2.36 20.17
CA HIS A 83 10.49 -2.48 19.06
C HIS A 83 11.96 -2.26 19.47
N THR A 84 12.25 -2.06 20.76
CA THR A 84 13.63 -2.00 21.26
C THR A 84 14.23 -3.38 21.53
N GLN A 85 15.57 -3.48 21.50
CA GLN A 85 16.26 -4.74 21.82
C GLN A 85 15.92 -5.21 23.25
N GLY A 86 15.62 -6.52 23.39
CA GLY A 86 15.36 -7.16 24.67
C GLY A 86 13.87 -7.27 25.07
N TRP A 87 12.94 -6.86 24.20
CA TRP A 87 11.51 -7.10 24.39
C TRP A 87 11.14 -8.59 24.15
N PRO A 88 10.14 -9.15 24.84
CA PRO A 88 9.59 -10.47 24.53
C PRO A 88 9.14 -10.58 23.06
N LYS A 89 9.12 -11.79 22.49
CA LYS A 89 8.81 -11.97 21.05
C LYS A 89 7.37 -11.62 20.66
N GLU A 90 6.46 -11.53 21.64
CA GLU A 90 5.07 -11.16 21.41
C GLU A 90 4.94 -9.63 21.44
N THR A 91 4.59 -9.05 20.29
CA THR A 91 4.36 -7.61 20.13
C THR A 91 2.86 -7.36 19.97
N ILE A 92 2.38 -6.25 20.53
CA ILE A 92 0.97 -5.85 20.45
C ILE A 92 0.85 -4.90 19.25
N PRO A 93 -0.03 -5.18 18.26
CA PRO A 93 -0.22 -4.29 17.12
C PRO A 93 -0.93 -3.00 17.53
N LEU A 94 -0.15 -1.95 17.80
CA LEU A 94 -0.66 -0.64 18.18
C LEU A 94 -0.57 0.34 17.01
N SER A 95 -1.38 0.13 15.96
CA SER A 95 -1.55 1.16 14.94
C SER A 95 -2.43 2.30 15.48
N LEU A 96 -1.89 3.51 15.58
CA LEU A 96 -2.70 4.72 15.66
C LEU A 96 -2.93 5.17 14.21
N ASP A 97 -4.09 4.85 13.64
CA ASP A 97 -4.44 5.34 12.32
C ASP A 97 -4.80 6.83 12.40
N VAL A 98 -3.76 7.67 12.28
CA VAL A 98 -3.88 9.13 12.25
C VAL A 98 -4.64 9.61 11.01
N GLN A 99 -4.80 8.75 9.99
CA GLN A 99 -5.57 9.02 8.78
C GLN A 99 -7.00 8.45 8.86
N SER A 100 -7.39 7.87 9.99
CA SER A 100 -8.76 7.38 10.16
C SER A 100 -9.75 8.52 9.95
N GLU A 101 -10.83 8.24 9.21
CA GLU A 101 -11.89 9.22 8.93
C GLU A 101 -12.43 9.89 10.20
N ARG A 102 -12.32 9.20 11.36
CA ARG A 102 -12.70 9.71 12.70
C ARG A 102 -11.72 10.76 13.23
N VAL A 103 -10.40 10.62 13.02
CA VAL A 103 -9.40 11.64 13.38
C VAL A 103 -9.57 12.86 12.49
N ILE A 104 -9.79 12.66 11.19
CA ILE A 104 -10.10 13.73 10.24
C ILE A 104 -11.40 14.44 10.64
N ALA A 105 -12.43 13.71 11.06
CA ALA A 105 -13.68 14.28 11.54
C ALA A 105 -13.52 15.05 12.86
N LYS A 106 -12.77 14.53 13.85
CA LYS A 106 -12.52 15.21 15.12
C LYS A 106 -11.63 16.46 14.96
N LEU A 107 -10.65 16.41 14.06
CA LEU A 107 -9.85 17.58 13.68
C LEU A 107 -10.74 18.63 12.99
N ALA A 108 -11.62 18.21 12.08
CA ALA A 108 -12.60 19.11 11.45
C ALA A 108 -13.61 19.71 12.45
N GLU A 109 -14.02 18.96 13.48
CA GLU A 109 -14.88 19.47 14.57
C GLU A 109 -14.15 20.44 15.51
N ALA A 110 -12.87 20.16 15.81
CA ALA A 110 -12.02 21.05 16.59
C ALA A 110 -11.74 22.37 15.85
N GLU A 111 -11.54 22.30 14.53
CA GLU A 111 -11.44 23.45 13.63
C GLU A 111 -12.80 24.18 13.47
N GLY A 112 -13.92 23.47 13.54
CA GLY A 112 -15.28 24.01 13.44
C GLY A 112 -15.77 24.82 14.66
N ARG A 113 -15.02 24.86 15.78
CA ARG A 113 -15.35 25.70 16.95
C ARG A 113 -14.87 27.15 16.83
N GLY A 114 -14.09 27.48 15.81
CA GLY A 114 -13.65 28.84 15.53
C GLY A 114 -14.25 29.36 14.23
N ASN A 115 -15.32 30.16 14.36
CA ASN A 115 -15.94 30.96 13.30
C ASN A 115 -16.78 30.23 12.24
N ASN A 116 -18.06 30.57 12.23
CA ASN A 116 -18.90 30.60 11.03
C ASN A 116 -19.92 31.76 11.20
N PRO A 117 -20.56 32.31 10.14
CA PRO A 117 -20.34 32.16 8.68
C PRO A 117 -20.47 33.57 7.97
N PRO A 118 -20.89 33.82 6.69
CA PRO A 118 -21.65 33.04 5.67
C PRO A 118 -20.85 32.80 4.36
N GLY A 119 -21.11 31.85 3.45
CA GLY A 119 -22.17 30.88 3.20
C GLY A 119 -22.13 30.58 1.68
N ILE A 120 -22.10 29.32 1.24
CA ILE A 120 -22.40 28.95 -0.16
C ILE A 120 -23.26 27.69 -0.17
N ALA A 121 -24.41 27.85 -0.79
CA ALA A 121 -25.47 26.86 -0.95
C ALA A 121 -25.07 25.70 -1.85
N LYS A 122 -25.64 24.52 -1.56
CA LYS A 122 -25.71 23.38 -2.46
C LYS A 122 -26.44 23.78 -3.75
N SER A 123 -25.78 23.68 -4.91
CA SER A 123 -26.41 23.91 -6.22
C SER A 123 -27.11 22.63 -6.71
N SER A 124 -28.44 22.62 -6.66
CA SER A 124 -29.29 21.74 -7.46
C SER A 124 -29.41 22.32 -8.87
N LEU A 125 -28.94 21.58 -9.89
CA LEU A 125 -29.08 21.96 -11.30
C LEU A 125 -30.54 21.83 -11.78
N SER A 126 -30.92 22.68 -12.72
CA SER A 126 -32.29 22.74 -13.25
C SER A 126 -32.52 21.72 -14.38
N PRO A 127 -33.78 21.29 -14.64
CA PRO A 127 -34.10 20.28 -15.65
C PRO A 127 -33.68 20.62 -17.10
N GLU A 128 -33.48 21.91 -17.41
CA GLU A 128 -33.01 22.36 -18.74
C GLU A 128 -31.50 22.12 -18.93
N GLU A 129 -30.71 22.19 -17.85
CA GLU A 129 -29.26 21.98 -17.90
C GLU A 129 -28.91 20.48 -18.03
N GLU A 130 -29.67 19.59 -17.39
CA GLU A 130 -29.55 18.14 -17.58
C GLU A 130 -29.95 17.69 -19.00
N ALA A 131 -30.92 18.35 -19.63
CA ALA A 131 -31.33 18.06 -21.00
C ALA A 131 -30.24 18.46 -22.00
N ALA A 132 -29.62 19.63 -21.82
CA ALA A 132 -28.52 20.09 -22.65
C ALA A 132 -27.27 19.21 -22.53
N GLU A 133 -26.97 18.69 -21.34
CA GLU A 133 -25.85 17.77 -21.14
C GLU A 133 -26.10 16.37 -21.72
N ARG A 134 -27.34 15.88 -21.69
CA ARG A 134 -27.74 14.63 -22.37
C ARG A 134 -27.64 14.75 -23.89
N GLU A 135 -28.00 15.90 -24.46
CA GLU A 135 -27.89 16.15 -25.90
C GLU A 135 -26.42 16.24 -26.36
N ARG A 136 -25.56 16.91 -25.56
CA ARG A 136 -24.10 16.93 -25.79
C ARG A 136 -23.48 15.52 -25.71
N LYS A 137 -23.86 14.71 -24.72
CA LYS A 137 -23.38 13.33 -24.59
C LYS A 137 -23.89 12.42 -25.71
N ALA A 138 -25.10 12.64 -26.22
CA ALA A 138 -25.65 11.92 -27.37
C ALA A 138 -24.96 12.29 -28.70
N ALA A 139 -24.59 13.56 -28.89
CA ALA A 139 -23.84 14.03 -30.06
C ALA A 139 -22.41 13.46 -30.09
N ALA A 140 -21.72 13.44 -28.95
CA ALA A 140 -20.38 12.84 -28.83
C ALA A 140 -20.38 11.33 -29.14
N LYS A 141 -21.43 10.61 -28.71
CA LYS A 141 -21.57 9.17 -28.97
C LYS A 141 -21.91 8.84 -30.44
N ARG A 142 -22.53 9.77 -31.18
CA ARG A 142 -22.75 9.65 -32.63
C ARG A 142 -21.46 9.89 -33.43
N ALA A 143 -20.64 10.85 -33.04
CA ALA A 143 -19.35 11.12 -33.68
C ALA A 143 -18.36 9.94 -33.53
N GLU A 144 -18.33 9.30 -32.36
CA GLU A 144 -17.47 8.12 -32.13
C GLU A 144 -17.92 6.88 -32.96
N LYS A 145 -19.22 6.77 -33.24
CA LYS A 145 -19.79 5.67 -34.02
C LYS A 145 -19.55 5.80 -35.53
N GLU A 146 -19.39 7.03 -36.04
CA GLU A 146 -19.01 7.28 -37.43
C GLU A 146 -17.50 7.12 -37.67
N ALA A 147 -16.65 7.49 -36.71
CA ALA A 147 -15.20 7.25 -36.78
C ALA A 147 -14.85 5.74 -36.79
N LYS A 148 -15.58 4.91 -36.03
CA LYS A 148 -15.41 3.44 -36.02
C LYS A 148 -15.93 2.73 -37.28
N LYS A 149 -16.70 3.41 -38.14
CA LYS A 149 -17.23 2.83 -39.39
C LYS A 149 -16.32 3.09 -40.61
N ALA A 150 -15.39 4.04 -40.52
CA ALA A 150 -14.39 4.32 -41.56
C ALA A 150 -13.13 3.42 -41.46
N ALA A 151 -12.80 2.90 -40.27
CA ALA A 151 -11.61 2.06 -40.05
C ALA A 151 -11.82 0.55 -40.37
N LYS A 152 -13.04 0.13 -40.75
CA LYS A 152 -13.39 -1.28 -41.01
C LYS A 152 -13.65 -1.58 -42.49
N LYS A 153 -12.89 -0.96 -43.40
CA LYS A 153 -12.93 -1.27 -44.83
C LYS A 153 -11.56 -1.18 -45.51
N GLU A 154 -10.51 -1.68 -44.87
CA GLU A 154 -9.21 -1.90 -45.55
C GLU A 154 -8.32 -2.90 -44.79
N LYS A 155 -8.65 -4.19 -44.92
CA LYS A 155 -7.71 -5.35 -44.92
C LYS A 155 -8.51 -6.65 -44.79
N ALA A 156 -9.23 -6.97 -45.86
CA ALA A 156 -9.71 -8.31 -46.15
C ALA A 156 -9.31 -8.62 -47.59
N ALA A 157 -8.08 -9.09 -47.79
CA ALA A 157 -7.67 -9.85 -48.98
C ALA A 157 -6.24 -10.41 -48.78
N ALA A 158 -6.09 -11.68 -49.19
CA ALA A 158 -4.85 -12.42 -49.48
C ALA A 158 -4.05 -13.03 -48.30
N SER A 159 -4.50 -14.23 -47.90
CA SER A 159 -3.60 -15.40 -47.72
C SER A 159 -3.46 -16.08 -49.09
N PRO A 160 -2.32 -16.72 -49.43
CA PRO A 160 -2.22 -18.18 -49.22
C PRO A 160 -0.84 -18.72 -48.76
N THR A 161 -0.91 -19.64 -47.80
CA THR A 161 -0.37 -21.02 -47.74
C THR A 161 1.12 -21.38 -47.98
N ALA A 162 1.68 -22.04 -46.95
CA ALA A 162 2.64 -23.17 -46.90
C ALA A 162 4.06 -23.08 -47.51
N THR A 163 5.08 -23.31 -46.68
CA THR A 163 5.84 -24.58 -46.60
C THR A 163 6.95 -24.52 -45.55
N ALA A 164 7.25 -25.68 -44.97
CA ALA A 164 8.26 -25.92 -43.95
C ALA A 164 9.69 -25.72 -44.46
N ARG A 165 10.59 -25.23 -43.60
CA ARG A 165 11.96 -25.75 -43.50
C ARG A 165 12.60 -25.41 -42.15
N GLU A 166 12.82 -26.46 -41.40
CA GLU A 166 13.75 -26.61 -40.29
C GLU A 166 15.19 -26.47 -40.82
N GLU A 167 15.99 -25.56 -40.28
CA GLU A 167 17.46 -25.71 -40.20
C GLU A 167 17.96 -25.09 -38.88
N THR A 168 18.79 -25.87 -38.20
CA THR A 168 19.30 -25.70 -36.86
C THR A 168 20.76 -25.24 -36.87
N LYS A 169 21.08 -24.36 -35.89
CA LYS A 169 22.37 -24.18 -35.17
C LYS A 169 23.58 -23.53 -35.90
N PRO A 170 24.61 -23.01 -35.18
CA PRO A 170 24.88 -23.14 -33.72
C PRO A 170 25.24 -21.83 -32.94
N GLY A 171 24.89 -21.86 -31.65
CA GLY A 171 25.79 -21.57 -30.51
C GLY A 171 26.49 -20.22 -30.38
N ALA A 172 26.02 -19.42 -29.43
CA ALA A 172 26.90 -18.71 -28.50
C ALA A 172 26.28 -18.83 -27.10
N ASP A 173 26.92 -19.63 -26.25
CA ASP A 173 26.80 -19.52 -24.81
C ASP A 173 27.35 -18.14 -24.40
N GLU A 174 26.48 -17.22 -23.97
CA GLU A 174 26.88 -16.09 -23.14
C GLU A 174 25.84 -15.90 -22.01
N GLN A 175 26.27 -16.36 -20.84
CA GLN A 175 25.93 -15.90 -19.50
C GLN A 175 24.46 -15.94 -19.02
N ASP A 176 24.30 -16.79 -18.01
CA ASP A 176 23.23 -16.94 -17.01
C ASP A 176 22.87 -15.64 -16.21
N GLY A 177 23.22 -14.46 -16.74
CA GLY A 177 22.95 -13.13 -16.18
C GLY A 177 22.14 -12.20 -17.10
N GLU A 178 21.81 -12.60 -18.32
CA GLU A 178 21.16 -11.72 -19.32
C GLU A 178 19.62 -11.72 -19.29
N SER A 179 18.98 -12.45 -18.37
CA SER A 179 17.52 -12.56 -18.32
C SER A 179 16.87 -11.50 -17.43
N ALA A 180 17.40 -11.25 -16.22
CA ALA A 180 16.79 -10.38 -15.22
C ALA A 180 16.91 -8.88 -15.56
N THR A 181 18.00 -8.47 -16.21
CA THR A 181 18.22 -7.07 -16.62
C THR A 181 17.24 -6.58 -17.68
N ARG A 182 16.56 -7.50 -18.39
CA ARG A 182 15.55 -7.19 -19.40
C ARG A 182 14.20 -6.85 -18.80
N LEU A 183 13.95 -7.17 -17.54
CA LEU A 183 12.75 -6.76 -16.81
C LEU A 183 12.88 -5.29 -16.38
N ASP A 184 11.80 -4.53 -16.57
CA ASP A 184 11.70 -3.16 -16.05
C ASP A 184 11.02 -3.20 -14.68
N ILE A 185 11.82 -3.49 -13.65
CA ILE A 185 11.37 -3.47 -12.26
C ILE A 185 11.64 -2.10 -11.67
N ARG A 186 10.59 -1.45 -11.15
CA ARG A 186 10.67 -0.12 -10.56
C ARG A 186 10.08 -0.08 -9.17
N VAL A 187 10.65 0.81 -8.36
CA VAL A 187 10.06 1.25 -7.09
C VAL A 187 8.82 2.06 -7.39
N ALA A 188 7.73 1.75 -6.71
CA ALA A 188 6.44 2.37 -6.93
C ALA A 188 5.73 2.64 -5.60
N ASN A 189 4.66 3.41 -5.66
CA ASN A 189 3.80 3.68 -4.51
C ASN A 189 2.33 3.49 -4.90
N ILE A 190 1.64 2.58 -4.22
CA ILE A 190 0.20 2.39 -4.38
C ILE A 190 -0.49 3.59 -3.72
N ILE A 191 -1.24 4.36 -4.52
CA ILE A 191 -1.96 5.56 -4.09
C ILE A 191 -3.32 5.16 -3.52
N SER A 192 -4.03 4.29 -4.23
CA SER A 192 -5.34 3.77 -3.82
C SER A 192 -5.48 2.33 -4.30
N ALA A 193 -6.28 1.55 -3.57
CA ALA A 193 -6.64 0.20 -3.92
C ALA A 193 -8.13 0.00 -3.63
N ASP A 194 -8.88 -0.43 -4.64
CA ASP A 194 -10.33 -0.67 -4.56
C ASP A 194 -10.66 -2.08 -5.02
N ARG A 195 -11.76 -2.66 -4.54
CA ARG A 195 -12.23 -3.95 -5.05
C ARG A 195 -12.71 -3.82 -6.48
N HIS A 196 -12.33 -4.79 -7.32
CA HIS A 196 -12.76 -4.79 -8.72
C HIS A 196 -14.30 -4.98 -8.80
N PRO A 197 -15.02 -4.13 -9.56
CA PRO A 197 -16.50 -4.14 -9.57
C PRO A 197 -17.08 -5.47 -10.08
N ASP A 198 -16.43 -6.05 -11.10
CA ASP A 198 -16.86 -7.31 -11.74
C ASP A 198 -16.05 -8.54 -11.32
N ALA A 199 -15.19 -8.45 -10.28
CA ALA A 199 -14.31 -9.55 -9.89
C ALA A 199 -13.95 -9.56 -8.40
N GLU A 200 -14.53 -10.49 -7.65
CA GLU A 200 -14.35 -10.60 -6.19
C GLU A 200 -12.92 -10.94 -5.75
N SER A 201 -12.11 -11.54 -6.63
CA SER A 201 -10.74 -11.94 -6.32
C SER A 201 -9.69 -10.90 -6.71
N LEU A 202 -10.09 -9.77 -7.29
CA LEU A 202 -9.18 -8.77 -7.82
C LEU A 202 -9.35 -7.42 -7.11
N TYR A 203 -8.23 -6.75 -6.91
CA TYR A 203 -8.19 -5.32 -6.62
C TYR A 203 -7.87 -4.54 -7.89
N VAL A 204 -8.19 -3.26 -7.86
CA VAL A 204 -7.84 -2.24 -8.84
C VAL A 204 -7.05 -1.19 -8.08
N GLU A 205 -5.74 -1.14 -8.33
CA GLU A 205 -4.84 -0.18 -7.73
C GLU A 205 -4.51 0.96 -8.70
N GLN A 206 -4.37 2.16 -8.15
CA GLN A 206 -3.69 3.28 -8.81
C GLN A 206 -2.28 3.37 -8.26
N ILE A 207 -1.29 3.13 -9.11
CA ILE A 207 0.11 3.03 -8.69
C ILE A 207 0.95 4.13 -9.34
N ASP A 208 1.60 4.94 -8.51
CA ASP A 208 2.63 5.87 -8.94
C ASP A 208 3.94 5.11 -9.20
N VAL A 209 4.41 5.15 -10.45
CA VAL A 209 5.66 4.52 -10.89
C VAL A 209 6.68 5.56 -11.37
N GLY A 210 6.44 6.85 -11.10
CA GLY A 210 7.27 7.96 -11.57
C GLY A 210 7.02 8.39 -13.02
N ASP A 211 5.90 7.96 -13.61
CA ASP A 211 5.44 8.42 -14.92
C ASP A 211 4.57 9.70 -14.78
N GLU A 212 4.13 10.30 -15.90
CA GLU A 212 3.27 11.50 -15.90
C GLU A 212 1.93 11.29 -15.19
N SER A 213 1.41 10.06 -15.20
CA SER A 213 0.16 9.68 -14.55
C SER A 213 0.30 8.32 -13.86
N PRO A 214 -0.41 8.10 -12.73
CA PRO A 214 -0.48 6.78 -12.11
C PRO A 214 -0.99 5.73 -13.09
N ARG A 215 -0.44 4.52 -12.99
CA ARG A 215 -0.88 3.37 -13.79
C ARG A 215 -1.99 2.63 -13.08
N THR A 216 -2.96 2.16 -13.84
CA THR A 216 -3.98 1.24 -13.32
C THR A 216 -3.44 -0.18 -13.32
N VAL A 217 -3.50 -0.85 -12.17
CA VAL A 217 -3.03 -2.22 -11.99
C VAL A 217 -4.14 -3.05 -11.37
N CYS A 218 -4.33 -4.27 -11.88
CA CYS A 218 -5.25 -5.22 -11.28
C CYS A 218 -4.46 -6.36 -10.63
N SER A 219 -4.59 -6.55 -9.32
CA SER A 219 -3.89 -7.61 -8.59
C SER A 219 -4.85 -8.65 -8.02
N GLY A 220 -4.40 -9.90 -7.93
CA GLY A 220 -5.16 -11.02 -7.39
C GLY A 220 -5.01 -11.22 -5.88
N LEU A 221 -4.88 -10.14 -5.11
CA LEU A 221 -4.43 -10.20 -3.72
C LEU A 221 -5.57 -10.33 -2.69
N VAL A 222 -6.85 -10.25 -3.08
CA VAL A 222 -8.00 -10.22 -2.15
C VAL A 222 -8.02 -11.39 -1.16
N LYS A 223 -7.59 -12.59 -1.59
CA LYS A 223 -7.57 -13.79 -0.73
C LYS A 223 -6.45 -13.79 0.31
N TYR A 224 -5.36 -13.08 0.03
CA TYR A 224 -4.15 -13.07 0.83
C TYR A 224 -4.08 -11.83 1.71
N ILE A 225 -4.53 -10.70 1.18
CA ILE A 225 -4.56 -9.38 1.81
C ILE A 225 -6.01 -8.87 1.71
N PRO A 226 -6.85 -9.18 2.71
CA PRO A 226 -8.30 -8.90 2.66
C PRO A 226 -8.65 -7.42 2.77
N ASP A 227 -7.75 -6.64 3.37
CA ASP A 227 -7.89 -5.20 3.53
C ASP A 227 -7.16 -4.47 2.40
N PRO A 228 -7.87 -3.78 1.49
CA PRO A 228 -7.23 -3.02 0.41
C PRO A 228 -6.40 -1.84 0.94
N ALA A 229 -6.75 -1.25 2.09
CA ALA A 229 -5.99 -0.12 2.63
C ALA A 229 -4.56 -0.54 3.00
N SER A 230 -4.37 -1.78 3.45
CA SER A 230 -3.04 -2.33 3.74
C SER A 230 -2.12 -2.48 2.52
N LEU A 231 -2.65 -2.41 1.29
CA LEU A 231 -1.86 -2.39 0.06
C LEU A 231 -1.29 -0.99 -0.24
N VAL A 232 -1.87 0.07 0.31
CA VAL A 232 -1.44 1.45 0.07
C VAL A 232 -0.04 1.67 0.66
N GLY A 233 0.85 2.24 -0.16
CA GLY A 233 2.23 2.51 0.23
C GLY A 233 3.28 1.94 -0.73
N PRO A 234 4.55 1.86 -0.27
CA PRO A 234 5.69 1.56 -1.14
C PRO A 234 5.71 0.09 -1.56
N CYS A 235 5.88 -0.14 -2.85
CA CYS A 235 5.95 -1.47 -3.45
C CYS A 235 6.98 -1.52 -4.60
N MET A 236 7.14 -2.69 -5.20
CA MET A 236 7.87 -2.86 -6.45
C MET A 236 6.94 -3.41 -7.52
N VAL A 237 7.12 -2.94 -8.75
CA VAL A 237 6.27 -3.30 -9.88
C VAL A 237 7.09 -3.58 -11.14
N ILE A 238 6.52 -4.39 -12.02
CA ILE A 238 7.08 -4.68 -13.35
C ILE A 238 6.31 -3.86 -14.38
N CYS A 239 7.01 -2.99 -15.11
CA CYS A 239 6.43 -1.96 -15.97
C CYS A 239 6.45 -2.27 -17.46
N ASN A 240 7.22 -3.28 -17.91
CA ASN A 240 7.40 -3.60 -19.33
C ASN A 240 6.72 -4.92 -19.76
N LEU A 241 5.75 -5.40 -18.98
CA LEU A 241 4.86 -6.47 -19.42
C LEU A 241 3.85 -5.94 -20.43
N LYS A 242 3.41 -6.80 -21.34
CA LYS A 242 2.30 -6.44 -22.24
C LYS A 242 1.04 -6.19 -21.41
N PRO A 243 0.39 -5.01 -21.51
CA PRO A 243 -0.83 -4.73 -20.76
C PRO A 243 -1.91 -5.76 -21.04
N ALA A 244 -2.61 -6.17 -19.98
CA ALA A 244 -3.61 -7.24 -20.02
C ALA A 244 -4.96 -6.72 -19.52
N ASN A 245 -6.03 -7.09 -20.20
CA ASN A 245 -7.38 -6.78 -19.75
C ASN A 245 -7.85 -7.84 -18.75
N MET A 246 -8.09 -7.42 -17.52
CA MET A 246 -8.63 -8.25 -16.46
C MET A 246 -10.06 -7.79 -16.19
N ARG A 247 -11.04 -8.60 -16.63
CA ARG A 247 -12.48 -8.37 -16.39
C ARG A 247 -12.98 -6.98 -16.81
N GLY A 248 -12.40 -6.42 -17.89
CA GLY A 248 -12.82 -5.15 -18.48
C GLY A 248 -11.91 -3.97 -18.12
N ILE A 249 -11.06 -4.11 -17.09
CA ILE A 249 -10.07 -3.10 -16.70
C ILE A 249 -8.71 -3.49 -17.27
N ARG A 250 -7.99 -2.52 -17.83
CA ARG A 250 -6.66 -2.73 -18.40
C ARG A 250 -5.60 -2.56 -17.31
N SER A 251 -4.89 -3.64 -16.99
CA SER A 251 -3.73 -3.61 -16.09
C SER A 251 -2.47 -3.28 -16.88
N GLU A 252 -1.74 -2.25 -16.46
CA GLU A 252 -0.57 -1.67 -17.15
C GLU A 252 0.77 -1.97 -16.48
N ALA A 253 0.73 -2.64 -15.33
CA ALA A 253 1.90 -3.15 -14.63
C ALA A 253 1.51 -4.39 -13.80
N MET A 254 2.48 -4.97 -13.09
CA MET A 254 2.25 -6.08 -12.16
C MET A 254 2.99 -5.81 -10.85
N VAL A 255 2.29 -5.92 -9.72
CA VAL A 255 2.89 -5.80 -8.39
C VAL A 255 3.72 -7.04 -8.07
N LEU A 256 4.94 -6.83 -7.58
CA LEU A 256 5.85 -7.89 -7.19
C LEU A 256 5.54 -8.34 -5.77
N CYS A 257 5.31 -9.65 -5.60
CA CYS A 257 5.01 -10.28 -4.32
C CYS A 257 5.93 -11.47 -4.09
N ALA A 258 6.23 -11.76 -2.82
CA ALA A 258 6.80 -13.01 -2.39
C ALA A 258 5.66 -13.98 -2.02
N THR A 259 5.79 -15.24 -2.40
CA THR A 259 4.82 -16.29 -2.09
C THR A 259 5.54 -17.39 -1.32
N SER A 260 4.93 -17.90 -0.26
CA SER A 260 5.45 -19.06 0.48
C SER A 260 5.45 -20.32 -0.39
N GLU A 261 6.31 -21.29 -0.07
CA GLU A 261 6.47 -22.55 -0.82
C GLU A 261 5.17 -23.36 -0.91
N ASP A 262 4.34 -23.30 0.13
CA ASP A 262 3.01 -23.93 0.20
C ASP A 262 1.90 -23.11 -0.50
N GLY A 263 2.22 -21.91 -1.01
CA GLY A 263 1.27 -21.01 -1.67
C GLY A 263 0.21 -20.40 -0.77
N SER A 264 0.34 -20.54 0.56
CA SER A 264 -0.68 -20.12 1.53
C SER A 264 -0.61 -18.62 1.84
N THR A 265 0.60 -18.05 1.79
CA THR A 265 0.86 -16.64 2.12
C THR A 265 1.48 -15.93 0.93
N VAL A 266 1.05 -14.68 0.72
CA VAL A 266 1.57 -13.78 -0.31
C VAL A 266 1.79 -12.43 0.34
N GLU A 267 3.01 -11.91 0.25
CA GLU A 267 3.40 -10.62 0.82
C GLU A 267 3.99 -9.69 -0.25
N LEU A 268 3.77 -8.39 -0.12
CA LEU A 268 4.33 -7.39 -1.03
C LEU A 268 5.84 -7.28 -0.83
N VAL A 269 6.61 -7.24 -1.93
CA VAL A 269 8.04 -6.96 -1.83
C VAL A 269 8.26 -5.46 -1.62
N LYS A 270 8.67 -5.09 -0.40
CA LYS A 270 8.88 -3.69 -0.02
C LYS A 270 10.25 -3.20 -0.46
N PRO A 271 10.35 -2.01 -1.08
CA PRO A 271 11.62 -1.39 -1.38
C PRO A 271 12.31 -0.90 -0.07
N PRO A 272 13.64 -0.63 -0.10
CA PRO A 272 14.33 -0.09 1.06
C PRO A 272 13.79 1.28 1.46
N ALA A 273 13.87 1.61 2.76
CA ALA A 273 13.38 2.88 3.28
C ALA A 273 14.07 4.07 2.58
N GLY A 274 13.28 5.03 2.10
CA GLY A 274 13.77 6.20 1.36
C GLY A 274 14.02 5.97 -0.13
N ALA A 275 13.68 4.81 -0.68
CA ALA A 275 13.72 4.59 -2.12
C ALA A 275 12.76 5.55 -2.85
N LYS A 276 13.26 6.25 -3.87
CA LYS A 276 12.45 7.17 -4.67
C LYS A 276 11.55 6.39 -5.62
N VAL A 277 10.29 6.80 -5.71
CA VAL A 277 9.33 6.30 -6.71
C VAL A 277 9.90 6.52 -8.13
N GLY A 278 9.75 5.51 -8.99
CA GLY A 278 10.31 5.46 -10.34
C GLY A 278 11.76 5.01 -10.42
N SER A 279 12.46 4.82 -9.29
CA SER A 279 13.80 4.23 -9.28
C SER A 279 13.80 2.83 -9.88
N ARG A 280 14.68 2.59 -10.84
CA ARG A 280 14.87 1.25 -11.43
C ARG A 280 15.69 0.35 -10.50
N VAL A 281 15.24 -0.90 -10.35
CA VAL A 281 15.99 -1.94 -9.66
C VAL A 281 17.07 -2.50 -10.61
N THR A 282 18.31 -2.54 -10.14
CA THR A 282 19.46 -3.06 -10.89
C THR A 282 20.20 -4.12 -10.08
N TYR A 283 20.79 -5.10 -10.77
CA TYR A 283 21.51 -6.19 -10.13
C TYR A 283 23.02 -5.93 -10.17
N PRO A 284 23.74 -6.03 -9.04
CA PRO A 284 25.20 -5.91 -9.03
C PRO A 284 25.84 -6.89 -10.02
N GLY A 285 26.80 -6.42 -10.81
CA GLY A 285 27.51 -7.24 -11.80
C GLY A 285 26.74 -7.48 -13.12
N HIS A 286 25.51 -6.99 -13.25
CA HIS A 286 24.71 -7.18 -14.46
C HIS A 286 24.37 -5.83 -15.09
N THR A 287 24.81 -5.63 -16.34
CA THR A 287 24.55 -4.40 -17.09
C THR A 287 23.60 -4.68 -18.24
N GLY A 288 22.43 -4.02 -18.26
CA GLY A 288 21.46 -4.18 -19.34
C GLY A 288 20.37 -3.11 -19.32
N THR A 289 19.84 -2.81 -20.50
CA THR A 289 18.64 -1.98 -20.66
C THR A 289 17.41 -2.88 -20.69
N PRO A 290 16.29 -2.45 -20.10
CA PRO A 290 15.07 -3.26 -20.12
C PRO A 290 14.49 -3.24 -21.54
N ASP A 291 13.80 -4.31 -21.92
CA ASP A 291 13.03 -4.31 -23.16
C ASP A 291 11.87 -3.30 -23.04
N ASP A 292 11.52 -2.57 -24.11
CA ASP A 292 10.37 -1.63 -24.09
C ASP A 292 9.05 -2.34 -23.72
N ILE A 293 8.81 -3.50 -24.36
CA ILE A 293 7.72 -4.42 -24.05
C ILE A 293 8.24 -5.85 -24.19
N LEU A 294 8.13 -6.64 -23.13
CA LEU A 294 8.53 -8.04 -23.13
C LEU A 294 7.66 -8.86 -24.08
N ASN A 295 8.30 -9.69 -24.90
CA ASN A 295 7.60 -10.62 -25.78
C ASN A 295 7.12 -11.86 -25.00
N PRO A 296 5.80 -12.09 -24.85
CA PRO A 296 5.28 -13.22 -24.07
C PRO A 296 5.74 -14.58 -24.60
N LYS A 297 6.03 -14.71 -25.90
CA LYS A 297 6.49 -15.96 -26.51
C LYS A 297 7.88 -16.38 -26.06
N LYS A 298 8.69 -15.42 -25.62
CA LYS A 298 10.06 -15.68 -25.13
C LYS A 298 10.08 -16.12 -23.66
N LYS A 299 8.95 -16.02 -22.93
CA LYS A 299 8.82 -16.46 -21.53
C LYS A 299 9.92 -15.93 -20.60
N ILE A 300 10.48 -14.75 -20.90
CA ILE A 300 11.60 -14.15 -20.16
C ILE A 300 11.26 -14.00 -18.68
N PHE A 301 10.05 -13.54 -18.37
CA PHE A 301 9.55 -13.44 -17.02
C PHE A 301 9.55 -14.78 -16.25
N GLU A 302 9.09 -15.86 -16.89
CA GLU A 302 9.10 -17.20 -16.29
C GLU A 302 10.53 -17.71 -16.06
N MET A 303 11.44 -17.44 -17.01
CA MET A 303 12.85 -17.84 -16.87
C MET A 303 13.55 -17.14 -15.71
N VAL A 304 13.23 -15.87 -15.44
CA VAL A 304 13.85 -15.09 -14.34
C VAL A 304 13.31 -15.51 -12.97
N LEU A 305 12.03 -15.86 -12.87
CA LEU A 305 11.42 -16.23 -11.59
C LEU A 305 11.68 -17.68 -11.17
N CYS A 306 11.99 -18.56 -12.12
CA CYS A 306 12.24 -19.98 -11.86
C CYS A 306 13.73 -20.36 -11.81
N ALA A 307 14.64 -19.39 -11.99
CA ALA A 307 16.08 -19.56 -11.86
C ALA A 307 16.55 -19.27 -10.42
#